data_AF-A0A2D9SLY2-F1
#
_entry.id   AF-A0A2D9SLY2-F1
#
_cell.length_a   1.000
_cell.length_b   1.000
_cell.length_c   1.000
_cell.angle_alpha   90.00
_cell.angle_beta   90.00
_cell.angle_gamma   90.00
#
_symmetry.space_group_name_H-M   'P 1'
#
loop_
_entity.id
_entity.type
_entity.pdbx_description
1 polymer ?
#
loop_
_entity_poly.entity_id
_entity_poly.type
_entity_poly.pdbx_seq_one_letter_code
_entity_poly.pdbx_strand_id
1 'polypeptide(L)'
;MFLLSSKKLWLLGVIMVATVYFLESMDQAVQALIPAGLIGSTSWLSGRVQGLPSNTPAYAGFVFKLDEQMPDAPKTRLLKVHWYQPGLKISTGDRFELHLQFQPVKAKINDGLGNHEDQLFFRGIQAVGIVRDFRFIENQCFWYQFDCHRAAIQTWITAVVADSNVLPLLLALAIGDGSQLTYHHRRILSATGTHHLFVVSGLHIGLFAWTCNRLFHYAGLVLHYRLLAAFACSLLFGALAGMGL
;
A
#
# COMPACT_ATOMS: atom_id res chain seq x y z
N MET A 1 38.91 -18.80 -19.40
CA MET A 1 38.79 -17.33 -19.47
C MET A 1 37.49 -16.99 -20.19
N PHE A 2 36.39 -16.91 -19.44
CA PHE A 2 35.03 -16.74 -19.99
C PHE A 2 34.76 -15.26 -20.30
N LEU A 3 34.85 -14.89 -21.57
CA LEU A 3 34.43 -13.58 -22.07
C LEU A 3 32.89 -13.49 -21.98
N LEU A 4 32.38 -12.74 -21.01
CA LEU A 4 30.96 -12.39 -20.97
C LEU A 4 30.62 -11.52 -22.19
N SER A 5 29.67 -11.99 -23.01
CA SER A 5 29.06 -11.24 -24.11
C SER A 5 28.63 -9.83 -23.66
N SER A 6 28.78 -8.80 -24.50
CA SER A 6 28.51 -7.39 -24.14
C SER A 6 27.10 -7.16 -23.56
N LYS A 7 26.13 -8.00 -23.93
CA LYS A 7 24.76 -7.99 -23.38
C LYS A 7 24.71 -8.38 -21.90
N LYS A 8 25.58 -9.30 -21.44
CA LYS A 8 25.66 -9.72 -20.04
C LYS A 8 26.36 -8.67 -19.16
N LEU A 9 27.35 -7.97 -19.72
CA LEU A 9 28.00 -6.83 -19.05
C LEU A 9 27.04 -5.65 -18.86
N TRP A 10 26.19 -5.38 -19.85
CA TRP A 10 25.15 -4.35 -19.73
C TRP A 10 24.10 -4.70 -18.66
N LEU A 11 23.64 -5.95 -18.62
CA LEU A 11 22.73 -6.43 -17.56
C LEU A 11 23.33 -6.31 -16.16
N LEU A 12 24.61 -6.66 -16.00
CA LEU A 12 25.32 -6.48 -14.71
C LEU A 12 25.41 -5.01 -14.30
N GLY A 13 25.65 -4.10 -15.26
CA GLY A 13 25.65 -2.66 -15.01
C GLY A 13 24.28 -2.14 -14.55
N VAL A 14 23.20 -2.58 -15.19
CA VAL A 14 21.82 -2.20 -14.79
C VAL A 14 21.49 -2.73 -13.39
N ILE A 15 21.84 -3.98 -13.07
CA ILE A 15 21.62 -4.56 -11.74
C ILE A 15 22.42 -3.81 -10.68
N MET A 16 23.68 -3.44 -10.97
CA MET A 16 24.53 -2.70 -10.03
C MET A 16 23.96 -1.31 -9.74
N VAL A 17 23.53 -0.57 -10.77
CA VAL A 17 22.89 0.75 -10.61
C VAL A 17 21.58 0.65 -9.84
N ALA A 18 20.75 -0.35 -10.15
CA ALA A 18 19.50 -0.60 -9.42
C ALA A 18 19.76 -0.95 -7.94
N THR A 19 20.83 -1.70 -7.65
CA THR A 19 21.19 -2.08 -6.28
C THR A 19 21.71 -0.88 -5.48
N VAL A 20 22.55 -0.03 -6.08
CA VAL A 20 23.03 1.20 -5.44
C VAL A 20 21.88 2.16 -5.16
N TYR A 21 20.99 2.36 -6.14
CA TYR A 21 19.79 3.17 -5.96
C TYR A 21 18.87 2.61 -4.86
N PHE A 22 18.74 1.28 -4.79
CA PHE A 22 17.96 0.61 -3.74
C PHE A 22 18.57 0.82 -2.35
N LEU A 23 19.89 0.64 -2.19
CA LEU A 23 20.59 0.86 -0.92
C LEU A 23 20.49 2.32 -0.45
N GLU A 24 20.62 3.28 -1.36
CA GLU A 24 20.48 4.70 -1.05
C GLU A 24 19.05 5.07 -0.64
N SER A 25 18.05 4.49 -1.32
CA SER A 25 16.64 4.66 -0.95
C SER A 25 16.30 4.05 0.40
N MET A 26 16.95 2.93 0.77
CA MET A 26 16.81 2.31 2.08
C MET A 26 17.42 3.18 3.19
N ASP A 27 18.62 3.72 2.98
CA ASP A 27 19.28 4.59 3.97
C ASP A 27 18.47 5.88 4.22
N GLN A 28 17.94 6.49 3.16
CA GLN A 28 17.03 7.64 3.28
C GLN A 28 15.74 7.30 4.04
N ALA A 29 15.21 6.08 3.89
CA ALA A 29 14.05 5.63 4.65
C ALA A 29 14.37 5.42 6.13
N VAL A 30 15.56 4.86 6.46
CA VAL A 30 16.01 4.62 7.84
C VAL A 30 16.26 5.93 8.58
N GLN A 31 16.87 6.92 7.92
CA GLN A 31 17.16 8.22 8.53
C GLN A 31 15.91 9.11 8.65
N ALA A 32 14.80 8.71 8.03
CA ALA A 32 13.53 9.44 8.09
C ALA A 32 12.68 9.11 9.34
N LEU A 33 13.22 8.39 10.32
CA LEU A 33 12.55 8.24 11.61
C LEU A 33 12.57 9.57 12.36
N ILE A 34 11.40 9.97 12.85
CA ILE A 34 11.22 11.20 13.62
C ILE A 34 12.18 11.18 14.82
N PRO A 35 12.93 12.28 15.07
CA PRO A 35 13.77 12.38 16.25
C PRO A 35 12.92 12.16 17.51
N ALA A 36 13.41 11.34 18.44
CA ALA A 36 12.68 10.83 19.61
C ALA A 36 12.04 11.92 20.51
N GLY A 37 12.33 13.21 20.29
CA GLY A 37 11.79 14.36 21.02
C GLY A 37 10.35 14.76 20.69
N LEU A 38 9.70 14.22 19.64
CA LEU A 38 8.29 14.55 19.29
C LEU A 38 7.25 13.60 19.91
N ILE A 39 7.69 12.54 20.59
CA ILE A 39 6.79 11.54 21.19
C ILE A 39 5.97 12.18 22.32
N GLY A 40 4.63 12.09 22.22
CA GLY A 40 3.71 12.65 23.22
C GLY A 40 3.36 14.13 23.03
N SER A 41 4.00 14.82 22.07
CA SER A 41 3.65 16.19 21.71
C SER A 41 2.36 16.25 20.87
N THR A 42 1.64 17.37 20.97
CA THR A 42 0.46 17.65 20.15
C THR A 42 0.76 18.83 19.22
N SER A 43 0.45 18.68 17.94
CA SER A 43 0.65 19.74 16.94
C SER A 43 -0.47 19.77 15.92
N TRP A 44 -0.81 20.97 15.46
CA TRP A 44 -1.69 21.18 14.31
C TRP A 44 -0.93 20.93 13.01
N LEU A 45 -1.50 20.09 12.14
CA LEU A 45 -0.89 19.71 10.88
C LEU A 45 -1.92 19.66 9.76
N SER A 46 -1.60 20.31 8.65
CA SER A 46 -2.38 20.28 7.42
C SER A 46 -1.89 19.17 6.49
N GLY A 47 -2.83 18.51 5.82
CA GLY A 47 -2.52 17.41 4.93
C GLY A 47 -3.75 16.77 4.32
N ARG A 48 -3.50 15.69 3.57
CA ARG A 48 -4.51 14.95 2.82
C ARG A 48 -4.49 13.46 3.12
N VAL A 49 -5.67 12.85 3.11
CA VAL A 49 -5.85 11.40 3.20
C VAL A 49 -5.35 10.75 1.91
N GLN A 50 -4.32 9.91 2.03
CA GLN A 50 -3.74 9.12 0.95
C GLN A 50 -4.09 7.64 1.11
N GLY A 51 -4.32 6.96 -0.02
CA GLY A 51 -4.75 5.56 -0.02
C GLY A 51 -6.18 5.38 0.47
N LEU A 52 -6.57 4.12 0.66
CA LEU A 52 -7.91 3.74 1.09
C LEU A 52 -8.02 3.83 2.62
N PRO A 53 -8.93 4.65 3.17
CA PRO A 53 -9.17 4.71 4.60
C PRO A 53 -9.88 3.42 5.07
N SER A 54 -9.49 2.92 6.23
CA SER A 54 -10.16 1.82 6.91
C SER A 54 -11.19 2.41 7.86
N ASN A 55 -12.45 2.41 7.45
CA ASN A 55 -13.56 2.88 8.28
C ASN A 55 -14.20 1.69 8.99
N THR A 56 -14.00 1.60 10.31
CA THR A 56 -14.70 0.63 11.17
C THR A 56 -15.79 1.34 11.95
N PRO A 57 -16.76 0.61 12.55
CA PRO A 57 -17.79 1.24 13.39
C PRO A 57 -17.23 2.04 14.58
N ALA A 58 -16.06 1.66 15.10
CA ALA A 58 -15.44 2.25 16.28
C ALA A 58 -14.38 3.32 15.97
N TYR A 59 -13.66 3.20 14.86
CA TYR A 59 -12.61 4.14 14.48
C TYR A 59 -12.38 4.19 12.97
N ALA A 60 -11.87 5.33 12.49
CA ALA A 60 -11.34 5.47 11.14
C ALA A 60 -9.80 5.48 11.17
N GLY A 61 -9.17 4.64 10.37
CA GLY A 61 -7.72 4.53 10.26
C GLY A 61 -7.24 4.83 8.85
N PHE A 62 -6.42 5.85 8.66
CA PHE A 62 -5.99 6.31 7.33
C PHE A 62 -4.52 6.74 7.31
N VAL A 63 -3.96 6.88 6.11
CA VAL A 63 -2.62 7.45 5.93
C VAL A 63 -2.79 8.92 5.59
N PHE A 64 -2.13 9.78 6.35
CA PHE A 64 -2.19 11.23 6.23
C PHE A 64 -0.87 11.74 5.68
N LYS A 65 -0.91 12.35 4.49
CA LYS A 65 0.23 12.97 3.83
C LYS A 65 0.21 14.45 4.14
N LEU A 66 1.26 14.96 4.78
CA LEU A 66 1.35 16.39 5.12
C LEU A 66 1.55 17.26 3.88
N ASP A 67 0.92 18.44 3.88
CA ASP A 67 1.06 19.46 2.84
C ASP A 67 2.35 20.28 3.03
N GLU A 68 2.68 20.60 4.28
CA GLU A 68 3.85 21.40 4.65
C GLU A 68 4.91 20.58 5.40
N GLN A 69 6.16 20.97 5.18
CA GLN A 69 7.32 20.40 5.82
C GLN A 69 7.53 21.07 7.18
N MET A 70 7.27 20.36 8.30
CA MET A 70 7.69 20.86 9.64
C MET A 70 9.20 21.18 9.59
N PRO A 71 9.65 22.20 10.33
CA PRO A 71 11.06 22.38 10.64
C PRO A 71 11.65 21.08 11.23
N ASP A 72 12.87 20.70 10.85
CA ASP A 72 13.65 19.58 11.41
C ASP A 72 13.11 18.13 11.25
N ALA A 73 12.12 17.88 10.38
CA ALA A 73 11.69 16.52 10.10
C ALA A 73 11.81 16.15 8.60
N PRO A 74 11.96 14.86 8.27
CA PRO A 74 12.34 14.38 6.95
C PRO A 74 11.34 14.74 5.82
N LYS A 75 11.87 14.78 4.58
CA LYS A 75 11.32 15.38 3.35
C LYS A 75 9.99 14.82 2.82
N THR A 76 9.36 13.83 3.47
CA THR A 76 8.04 13.32 3.03
C THR A 76 7.38 12.58 4.20
N ARG A 77 6.22 13.04 4.69
CA ARG A 77 5.65 12.55 5.96
C ARG A 77 4.31 11.88 5.77
N LEU A 78 4.36 10.56 5.58
CA LEU A 78 3.19 9.73 5.74
C LEU A 78 3.04 9.42 7.23
N LEU A 79 1.91 9.83 7.78
CA LEU A 79 1.52 9.54 9.16
C LEU A 79 0.38 8.52 9.12
N LYS A 80 0.46 7.49 9.95
CA LYS A 80 -0.69 6.62 10.18
C LYS A 80 -1.56 7.27 11.24
N VAL A 81 -2.79 7.63 10.88
CA VAL A 81 -3.70 8.33 11.80
C VAL A 81 -4.85 7.42 12.19
N HIS A 82 -5.15 7.40 13.48
CA HIS A 82 -6.34 6.76 14.05
C HIS A 82 -7.27 7.81 14.62
N TRP A 83 -8.54 7.75 14.23
CA TRP A 83 -9.58 8.65 14.69
C TRP A 83 -10.69 7.83 15.33
N TYR A 84 -10.75 7.86 16.66
CA TYR A 84 -11.72 7.13 17.47
C TYR A 84 -13.02 7.91 17.61
N GLN A 85 -13.75 8.05 16.51
CA GLN A 85 -15.07 8.68 16.49
C GLN A 85 -16.08 7.71 15.83
N PRO A 86 -17.07 7.22 16.60
CA PRO A 86 -18.06 6.29 16.06
C PRO A 86 -18.83 6.89 14.88
N GLY A 87 -19.02 6.10 13.83
CA GLY A 87 -19.78 6.50 12.64
C GLY A 87 -19.09 7.50 11.71
N LEU A 88 -17.86 7.91 12.00
CA LEU A 88 -17.09 8.77 11.11
C LEU A 88 -16.68 8.01 9.84
N LYS A 89 -16.99 8.59 8.68
CA LYS A 89 -16.57 8.08 7.37
C LYS A 89 -15.57 9.04 6.77
N ILE A 90 -14.31 8.59 6.68
CA ILE A 90 -13.25 9.31 5.98
C ILE A 90 -13.19 8.82 4.54
N SER A 91 -12.96 9.73 3.61
CA SER A 91 -12.84 9.46 2.18
C SER A 91 -11.40 9.69 1.70
N THR A 92 -11.03 8.96 0.65
CA THR A 92 -9.75 9.19 -0.03
C THR A 92 -9.73 10.61 -0.61
N GLY A 93 -8.61 11.32 -0.45
CA GLY A 93 -8.49 12.69 -0.96
C GLY A 93 -9.07 13.79 -0.05
N ASP A 94 -9.66 13.43 1.11
CA ASP A 94 -10.05 14.42 2.11
C ASP A 94 -8.85 15.20 2.60
N ARG A 95 -8.97 16.52 2.67
CA ARG A 95 -7.97 17.44 3.19
C ARG A 95 -8.43 17.98 4.54
N PHE A 96 -7.57 17.83 5.54
CA PHE A 96 -7.84 18.23 6.91
C PHE A 96 -6.69 19.06 7.47
N GLU A 97 -7.03 19.89 8.45
CA GLU A 97 -6.10 20.35 9.47
C GLU A 97 -6.40 19.53 10.73
N LEU A 98 -5.44 18.73 11.19
CA LEU A 98 -5.62 17.82 12.31
C LEU A 98 -4.74 18.23 13.49
N HIS A 99 -5.32 18.27 14.68
CA HIS A 99 -4.57 18.32 15.93
C HIS A 99 -4.23 16.89 16.34
N LEU A 100 -2.99 16.48 16.05
CA LEU A 100 -2.53 15.10 16.26
C LEU A 100 -1.74 15.00 17.54
N GLN A 101 -2.05 13.98 18.35
CA GLN A 101 -1.18 13.52 19.42
C GLN A 101 -0.31 12.37 18.90
N PHE A 102 1.01 12.55 18.92
CA PHE A 102 1.94 11.54 18.43
C PHE A 102 2.13 10.41 19.44
N GLN A 103 2.02 9.19 18.93
CA GLN A 103 2.34 7.98 19.67
C GLN A 103 3.67 7.42 19.19
N PRO A 104 4.46 6.78 20.08
CA PRO A 104 5.64 6.07 19.66
C PRO A 104 5.25 4.98 18.65
N VAL A 105 6.05 4.83 17.59
CA VAL A 105 5.88 3.76 16.58
C VAL A 105 6.12 2.37 17.17
N LYS A 106 6.71 2.31 18.39
CA LYS A 106 6.88 1.06 19.15
C LYS A 106 5.54 0.36 19.28
N ALA A 107 5.43 -0.76 18.58
CA ALA A 107 4.20 -1.52 18.52
C ALA A 107 3.82 -1.94 19.93
N LYS A 108 2.52 -1.89 20.24
CA LYS A 108 1.98 -2.78 21.26
C LYS A 108 2.42 -4.18 20.82
N ILE A 109 3.34 -4.79 21.56
CA ILE A 109 3.73 -6.18 21.35
C ILE A 109 2.44 -6.98 21.56
N ASN A 110 1.75 -7.29 20.47
CA ASN A 110 0.72 -8.30 20.45
C ASN A 110 1.49 -9.60 20.24
N ASP A 111 1.69 -10.34 21.33
CA ASP A 111 2.36 -11.63 21.36
C ASP A 111 1.73 -12.56 20.30
N GLY A 112 2.41 -12.75 19.17
CA GLY A 112 2.09 -13.83 18.21
C GLY A 112 1.87 -13.46 16.74
N LEU A 113 1.92 -12.20 16.32
CA LEU A 113 1.77 -11.81 14.90
C LEU A 113 2.89 -10.86 14.49
N GLY A 114 3.65 -11.25 13.47
CA GLY A 114 4.99 -10.75 13.13
C GLY A 114 5.19 -9.23 13.06
N ASN A 115 6.47 -8.84 13.19
CA ASN A 115 7.03 -7.49 13.26
C ASN A 115 6.21 -6.40 12.56
N HIS A 116 5.27 -5.81 13.29
CA HIS A 116 4.41 -4.72 12.79
C HIS A 116 5.22 -3.45 12.48
N GLU A 117 6.35 -3.28 13.18
CA GLU A 117 7.27 -2.15 13.08
C GLU A 117 7.95 -2.10 11.71
N ASP A 118 8.43 -3.25 11.21
CA ASP A 118 9.06 -3.38 9.90
C ASP A 118 8.07 -3.01 8.77
N GLN A 119 6.79 -3.40 8.92
CA GLN A 119 5.77 -3.15 7.89
C GLN A 119 5.36 -1.68 7.76
N LEU A 120 5.34 -0.93 8.86
CA LEU A 120 5.08 0.52 8.82
C LEU A 120 6.28 1.25 8.22
N PHE A 121 7.49 0.82 8.58
CA PHE A 121 8.74 1.33 8.05
C PHE A 121 8.84 1.15 6.53
N PHE A 122 8.61 -0.06 6.00
CA PHE A 122 8.63 -0.32 4.56
C PHE A 122 7.56 0.45 3.77
N ARG A 123 6.50 0.95 4.44
CA ARG A 123 5.46 1.78 3.83
C ARG A 123 5.78 3.28 3.88
N GLY A 124 6.97 3.66 4.37
CA GLY A 124 7.38 5.05 4.54
C GLY A 124 6.57 5.81 5.60
N ILE A 125 5.90 5.08 6.51
CA ILE A 125 5.11 5.67 7.59
C ILE A 125 6.07 6.04 8.73
N GLN A 126 6.09 7.31 9.09
CA GLN A 126 7.08 7.86 10.02
C GLN A 126 6.56 7.98 11.46
N ALA A 127 5.25 8.11 11.63
CA ALA A 127 4.63 8.19 12.95
C ALA A 127 3.20 7.65 12.94
N VAL A 128 2.73 7.34 14.14
CA VAL A 128 1.32 7.08 14.43
C VAL A 128 0.75 8.26 15.22
N GLY A 129 -0.40 8.78 14.79
CA GLY A 129 -1.08 9.90 15.43
C GLY A 129 -2.51 9.57 15.79
N ILE A 130 -3.01 10.12 16.90
CA ILE A 130 -4.43 10.12 17.24
C ILE A 130 -5.00 11.52 17.05
N VAL A 131 -6.14 11.61 16.37
CA VAL A 131 -6.87 12.89 16.19
C VAL A 131 -7.49 13.31 17.52
N ARG A 132 -7.18 14.55 17.95
CA ARG A 132 -7.80 15.20 19.12
C ARG A 132 -8.79 16.27 18.72
N ASP A 133 -8.48 16.99 17.65
CA ASP A 133 -9.33 18.03 17.07
C ASP A 133 -9.08 18.12 15.57
N PHE A 134 -10.01 18.71 14.82
CA PHE A 134 -9.94 18.75 13.36
C PHE A 134 -10.65 19.94 12.75
N ARG A 135 -10.18 20.31 11.56
CA ARG A 135 -10.87 21.20 10.65
C ARG A 135 -10.90 20.57 9.26
N PHE A 136 -12.10 20.31 8.75
CA PHE A 136 -12.26 19.88 7.36
C PHE A 136 -12.03 21.07 6.43
N ILE A 137 -11.20 20.86 5.41
CA ILE A 137 -10.90 21.89 4.42
C ILE A 137 -11.73 21.61 3.16
N GLU A 138 -11.51 20.45 2.54
CA GLU A 138 -12.15 20.06 1.29
C GLU A 138 -11.94 18.57 1.00
N ASN A 139 -12.78 17.99 0.14
CA ASN A 139 -12.47 16.72 -0.52
C ASN A 139 -12.06 17.02 -1.96
N GLN A 140 -10.83 16.65 -2.33
CA GLN A 140 -10.36 16.75 -3.70
C GLN A 140 -9.74 15.43 -4.14
N CYS A 141 -10.54 14.63 -4.85
CA CYS A 141 -10.05 13.47 -5.58
C CYS A 141 -9.87 13.81 -7.05
N PHE A 142 -8.62 13.83 -7.53
CA PHE A 142 -8.35 14.09 -8.93
C PHE A 142 -8.31 12.81 -9.75
N TRP A 143 -8.76 12.88 -11.00
CA TRP A 143 -8.84 11.74 -11.92
C TRP A 143 -7.47 11.12 -12.24
N TYR A 144 -6.35 11.82 -12.06
CA TYR A 144 -5.01 11.25 -12.31
C TYR A 144 -4.42 10.56 -11.07
N GLN A 145 -5.08 10.67 -9.91
CA GLN A 145 -4.61 10.05 -8.68
C GLN A 145 -5.07 8.59 -8.61
N PHE A 146 -4.11 7.68 -8.55
CA PHE A 146 -4.37 6.24 -8.51
C PHE A 146 -5.27 5.82 -7.34
N ASP A 147 -5.09 6.44 -6.17
CA ASP A 147 -5.89 6.14 -4.98
C ASP A 147 -7.37 6.54 -5.16
N CYS A 148 -7.66 7.60 -5.92
CA CYS A 148 -9.03 8.01 -6.24
C CYS A 148 -9.74 6.98 -7.13
N HIS A 149 -9.03 6.42 -8.12
CA HIS A 149 -9.57 5.32 -8.90
C HIS A 149 -9.85 4.08 -8.05
N ARG A 150 -8.92 3.74 -7.15
CA ARG A 150 -9.13 2.62 -6.22
C ARG A 150 -10.35 2.83 -5.34
N ALA A 151 -10.57 4.05 -4.85
CA ALA A 151 -11.74 4.40 -4.05
C ALA A 151 -13.05 4.31 -4.86
N ALA A 152 -13.02 4.73 -6.13
CA ALA A 152 -14.15 4.59 -7.04
C ALA A 152 -14.49 3.11 -7.31
N ILE A 153 -13.48 2.27 -7.55
CA ILE A 153 -13.66 0.83 -7.74
C ILE A 153 -14.18 0.17 -6.46
N GLN A 154 -13.64 0.54 -5.29
CA GLN A 154 -14.12 0.06 -3.98
C GLN A 154 -15.61 0.36 -3.81
N THR A 155 -16.02 1.58 -4.13
CA THR A 155 -17.43 2.02 -4.04
C THR A 155 -18.31 1.24 -5.01
N TRP A 156 -17.85 1.04 -6.25
CA TRP A 156 -18.57 0.27 -7.27
C TRP A 156 -18.75 -1.20 -6.86
N ILE A 157 -17.68 -1.87 -6.41
CA ILE A 157 -17.74 -3.25 -5.95
C ILE A 157 -18.70 -3.39 -4.75
N THR A 158 -18.61 -2.46 -3.80
CA THR A 158 -19.49 -2.46 -2.61
C THR A 158 -20.96 -2.26 -2.97
N ALA A 159 -21.26 -1.54 -4.05
CA ALA A 159 -22.62 -1.35 -4.52
C ALA A 159 -23.19 -2.58 -5.25
N VAL A 160 -22.35 -3.34 -5.96
CA VAL A 160 -22.77 -4.50 -6.78
C VAL A 160 -22.83 -5.79 -5.96
N VAL A 161 -21.93 -5.97 -4.99
CA VAL A 161 -21.82 -7.21 -4.22
C VAL A 161 -22.52 -7.06 -2.86
N ALA A 162 -23.68 -7.68 -2.74
CA ALA A 162 -24.47 -7.68 -1.51
C ALA A 162 -23.99 -8.72 -0.47
N ASP A 163 -23.25 -9.75 -0.89
CA ASP A 163 -22.75 -10.80 0.01
C ASP A 163 -21.56 -10.30 0.86
N SER A 164 -21.78 -10.19 2.17
CA SER A 164 -20.81 -9.71 3.15
C SER A 164 -19.61 -10.65 3.35
N ASN A 165 -19.70 -11.92 2.95
CA ASN A 165 -18.58 -12.86 3.03
C ASN A 165 -17.68 -12.75 1.79
N VAL A 166 -18.26 -12.53 0.61
CA VAL A 166 -17.52 -12.43 -0.66
C VAL A 166 -16.92 -11.05 -0.87
N LEU A 167 -17.63 -10.00 -0.44
CA LEU A 167 -17.20 -8.61 -0.63
C LEU A 167 -15.76 -8.33 -0.15
N PRO A 168 -15.35 -8.72 1.08
CA PRO A 168 -13.97 -8.49 1.55
C PRO A 168 -12.90 -9.22 0.74
N LEU A 169 -13.21 -10.43 0.26
CA LEU A 169 -12.32 -11.21 -0.59
C LEU A 169 -12.20 -10.56 -1.98
N LEU A 170 -13.30 -10.08 -2.54
CA LEU A 170 -13.26 -9.44 -3.85
C LEU A 170 -12.53 -8.09 -3.81
N LEU A 171 -12.73 -7.28 -2.76
CA LEU A 171 -12.00 -6.03 -2.56
C LEU A 171 -10.50 -6.26 -2.39
N ALA A 172 -10.12 -7.25 -1.60
CA ALA A 172 -8.72 -7.58 -1.41
C ALA A 172 -8.07 -8.15 -2.70
N LEU A 173 -8.83 -8.85 -3.54
CA LEU A 173 -8.33 -9.38 -4.83
C LEU A 173 -8.24 -8.30 -5.92
N ALA A 174 -9.28 -7.48 -6.06
CA ALA A 174 -9.41 -6.54 -7.17
C ALA A 174 -8.53 -5.29 -7.01
N ILE A 175 -8.42 -4.76 -5.78
CA ILE A 175 -7.73 -3.49 -5.51
C ILE A 175 -6.71 -3.59 -4.36
N GLY A 176 -6.44 -4.80 -3.86
CA GLY A 176 -5.51 -5.02 -2.76
C GLY A 176 -6.02 -4.52 -1.40
N ASP A 177 -7.32 -4.25 -1.26
CA ASP A 177 -7.88 -3.72 -0.01
C ASP A 177 -8.26 -4.83 0.98
N GLY A 178 -7.32 -5.18 1.84
CA GLY A 178 -7.54 -6.14 2.93
C GLY A 178 -8.18 -5.54 4.19
N SER A 179 -8.65 -4.29 4.19
CA SER A 179 -9.15 -3.62 5.40
C SER A 179 -10.42 -4.25 5.95
N GLN A 180 -11.26 -4.83 5.10
CA GLN A 180 -12.53 -5.48 5.47
C GLN A 180 -12.39 -6.98 5.75
N LEU A 181 -11.19 -7.56 5.65
CA LEU A 181 -10.98 -8.99 5.92
C LEU A 181 -11.13 -9.29 7.43
N THR A 182 -12.18 -10.03 7.76
CA THR A 182 -12.44 -10.53 9.11
C THR A 182 -11.39 -11.54 9.57
N TYR A 183 -11.33 -11.80 10.87
CA TYR A 183 -10.47 -12.84 11.44
C TYR A 183 -10.71 -14.21 10.80
N HIS A 184 -11.97 -14.54 10.51
CA HIS A 184 -12.34 -15.78 9.84
C HIS A 184 -11.73 -15.89 8.44
N HIS A 185 -11.83 -14.82 7.63
CA HIS A 185 -11.20 -14.79 6.30
C HIS A 185 -9.68 -14.97 6.38
N ARG A 186 -9.02 -14.25 7.31
CA ARG A 186 -7.57 -14.36 7.50
C ARG A 186 -7.15 -15.75 7.94
N ARG A 187 -7.91 -16.38 8.84
CA ARG A 187 -7.65 -17.74 9.33
C ARG A 187 -7.76 -18.76 8.21
N ILE A 188 -8.80 -18.69 7.38
CA ILE A 188 -8.95 -19.57 6.20
C ILE A 188 -7.77 -19.35 5.25
N LEU A 189 -7.51 -18.10 4.84
CA LEU A 189 -6.43 -17.78 3.90
C LEU A 189 -5.05 -18.21 4.41
N SER A 190 -4.81 -18.13 5.72
CA SER A 190 -3.56 -18.59 6.34
C SER A 190 -3.50 -20.11 6.39
N ALA A 191 -4.61 -20.78 6.72
CA ALA A 191 -4.69 -22.25 6.75
C ALA A 191 -4.53 -22.87 5.35
N THR A 192 -4.94 -22.16 4.29
CA THR A 192 -4.80 -22.60 2.90
C THR A 192 -3.49 -22.13 2.25
N GLY A 193 -2.62 -21.42 2.95
CA GLY A 193 -1.38 -20.85 2.40
C GLY A 193 -1.59 -19.72 1.37
N THR A 194 -2.84 -19.32 1.12
CA THR A 194 -3.20 -18.33 0.09
C THR A 194 -3.17 -16.89 0.58
N HIS A 195 -2.87 -16.66 1.86
CA HIS A 195 -2.73 -15.31 2.42
C HIS A 195 -1.69 -14.48 1.65
N HIS A 196 -0.56 -15.07 1.27
CA HIS A 196 0.48 -14.39 0.49
C HIS A 196 0.04 -14.13 -0.96
N LEU A 197 -0.72 -15.04 -1.58
CA LEU A 197 -1.29 -14.84 -2.92
C LEU A 197 -2.24 -13.63 -2.96
N PHE A 198 -2.95 -13.38 -1.85
CA PHE A 198 -3.86 -12.25 -1.72
C PHE A 198 -3.18 -10.91 -1.43
N VAL A 199 -2.11 -10.93 -0.61
CA VAL A 199 -1.44 -9.70 -0.14
C VAL A 199 -0.31 -9.24 -1.08
N VAL A 200 0.31 -10.15 -1.83
CA VAL A 200 1.51 -9.85 -2.65
C VAL A 200 1.16 -9.41 -4.08
N SER A 201 0.01 -9.81 -4.64
CA SER A 201 0.04 -10.10 -6.08
C SER A 201 -0.93 -9.36 -7.00
N GLY A 202 -1.79 -8.44 -6.56
CA GLY A 202 -2.64 -7.69 -7.52
C GLY A 202 -1.83 -6.82 -8.49
N LEU A 203 -0.90 -6.02 -7.96
CA LEU A 203 -0.04 -5.13 -8.75
C LEU A 203 1.15 -5.85 -9.39
N HIS A 204 1.73 -6.86 -8.73
CA HIS A 204 2.80 -7.67 -9.33
C HIS A 204 2.30 -8.51 -10.51
N ILE A 205 1.11 -9.12 -10.37
CA ILE A 205 0.48 -9.85 -11.48
C ILE A 205 0.05 -8.88 -12.58
N GLY A 206 -0.52 -7.71 -12.22
CA GLY A 206 -0.89 -6.67 -13.18
C GLY A 206 0.32 -6.12 -13.96
N LEU A 207 1.43 -5.86 -13.29
CA LEU A 207 2.68 -5.42 -13.91
C LEU A 207 3.28 -6.53 -14.78
N PHE A 208 3.30 -7.78 -14.30
CA PHE A 208 3.78 -8.91 -15.08
C PHE A 208 2.94 -9.14 -16.34
N ALA A 209 1.61 -9.05 -16.23
CA ALA A 209 0.67 -9.13 -17.35
C ALA A 209 0.86 -7.96 -18.33
N TRP A 210 1.05 -6.73 -17.83
CA TRP A 210 1.32 -5.55 -18.66
C TRP A 210 2.66 -5.65 -19.40
N THR A 211 3.72 -6.07 -18.71
CA THR A 211 5.05 -6.30 -19.28
C THR A 211 5.00 -7.41 -20.33
N CYS A 212 4.33 -8.53 -20.04
CA CYS A 212 4.09 -9.59 -21.02
C CYS A 212 3.30 -9.07 -22.23
N ASN A 213 2.23 -8.30 -22.01
CA ASN A 213 1.43 -7.72 -23.09
C ASN A 213 2.24 -6.78 -23.99
N ARG A 214 3.15 -5.98 -23.41
CA ARG A 214 4.08 -5.12 -24.14
C ARG A 214 5.12 -5.93 -24.90
N LEU A 215 5.71 -6.96 -24.30
CA LEU A 215 6.63 -7.87 -24.99
C LEU A 215 5.96 -8.57 -26.18
N PHE A 216 4.76 -9.10 -26.01
CA PHE A 216 4.00 -9.73 -27.09
C PHE A 216 3.52 -8.73 -28.15
N HIS A 217 3.37 -7.44 -27.79
CA HIS A 217 3.16 -6.37 -28.76
C HIS A 217 4.36 -6.20 -29.70
N TYR A 218 5.56 -6.11 -29.12
CA TYR A 218 6.80 -5.97 -29.89
C TYR A 218 7.12 -7.22 -30.72
N ALA A 219 6.59 -8.39 -30.32
CA ALA A 219 6.66 -9.64 -31.08
C ALA A 219 5.61 -9.78 -32.20
N GLY A 220 4.72 -8.80 -32.39
CA GLY A 220 3.78 -8.76 -33.52
C GLY A 220 2.47 -9.55 -33.35
N LEU A 221 2.12 -9.98 -32.13
CA LEU A 221 0.86 -10.70 -31.89
C LEU A 221 -0.38 -9.79 -31.97
N VAL A 222 -1.50 -10.36 -32.45
CA VAL A 222 -2.80 -9.68 -32.53
C VAL A 222 -3.42 -9.52 -31.13
N LEU A 223 -4.17 -8.43 -30.89
CA LEU A 223 -4.63 -8.00 -29.56
C LEU A 223 -5.31 -9.11 -28.72
N HIS A 224 -6.15 -9.94 -29.34
CA HIS A 224 -6.84 -11.04 -28.64
C HIS A 224 -5.87 -12.11 -28.11
N TYR A 225 -4.87 -12.51 -28.90
CA TYR A 225 -3.85 -13.47 -28.47
C TYR A 225 -2.90 -12.88 -27.43
N ARG A 226 -2.66 -11.57 -27.46
CA ARG A 226 -1.85 -10.85 -26.46
C ARG A 226 -2.49 -10.82 -25.08
N LEU A 227 -3.81 -10.64 -25.01
CA LEU A 227 -4.54 -10.62 -23.75
C LEU A 227 -4.63 -12.03 -23.14
N LEU A 228 -4.90 -13.04 -23.96
CA LEU A 228 -4.94 -14.45 -23.51
C LEU A 228 -3.56 -14.94 -23.04
N ALA A 229 -2.49 -14.61 -23.78
CA ALA A 229 -1.12 -14.97 -23.39
C ALA A 229 -0.67 -14.26 -22.10
N ALA A 230 -1.01 -12.97 -21.95
CA ALA A 230 -0.72 -12.22 -20.73
C ALA A 230 -1.47 -12.78 -19.51
N PHE A 231 -2.75 -13.16 -19.69
CA PHE A 231 -3.55 -13.79 -18.65
C PHE A 231 -3.02 -15.17 -18.26
N ALA A 232 -2.63 -15.99 -19.24
CA ALA A 232 -2.02 -17.30 -19.01
C ALA A 232 -0.66 -17.20 -18.29
N CYS A 233 0.21 -16.27 -18.68
CA CYS A 233 1.48 -15.99 -17.98
C CYS A 233 1.26 -15.52 -16.54
N SER A 234 0.24 -14.68 -16.32
CA SER A 234 -0.17 -14.21 -15.00
C SER A 234 -0.65 -15.37 -14.10
N LEU A 235 -1.47 -16.27 -14.63
CA LEU A 235 -1.92 -17.48 -13.93
C LEU A 235 -0.75 -18.41 -13.59
N LEU A 236 0.18 -18.59 -14.52
CA LEU A 236 1.40 -19.40 -14.31
C LEU A 236 2.32 -18.81 -13.25
N PHE A 237 2.53 -17.49 -13.26
CA PHE A 237 3.30 -16.78 -12.23
C PHE A 237 2.62 -16.89 -10.85
N GLY A 238 1.29 -16.71 -10.80
CA GLY A 238 0.51 -16.92 -9.57
C GLY A 238 0.60 -18.34 -9.03
N ALA A 239 0.54 -19.35 -9.90
CA ALA A 239 0.68 -20.76 -9.53
C ALA A 239 2.09 -21.10 -9.02
N LEU A 240 3.13 -20.61 -9.70
CA LEU A 240 4.53 -20.82 -9.30
C LEU A 240 4.88 -20.09 -8.00
N ALA A 241 4.38 -18.87 -7.81
CA ALA A 241 4.54 -18.13 -6.55
C ALA A 241 3.79 -18.79 -5.38
N GLY A 242 2.71 -19.52 -5.66
CA GLY A 242 1.94 -20.30 -4.67
C GLY A 242 2.53 -21.68 -4.35
N MET A 243 3.38 -22.25 -5.22
CA MET A 243 4.03 -23.57 -5.00
C MET A 243 5.37 -23.47 -4.26
N GLY A 244 5.82 -22.27 -3.91
CA GLY A 244 7.15 -22.02 -3.31
C GLY A 244 7.24 -22.11 -1.79
N LEU A 245 6.12 -22.24 -1.05
CA LEU A 245 6.08 -22.31 0.42
C LEU A 245 4.88 -23.13 0.90
#